data_AF-A0A3A0D4W2-F1
#
_entry.id   AF-A0A3A0D4W2-F1
#
_cell.length_a   1.000
_cell.length_b   1.000
_cell.length_c   1.000
_cell.angle_alpha   90.00
_cell.angle_beta   90.00
_cell.angle_gamma   90.00
#
_symmetry.space_group_name_H-M   'P 1'
#
loop_
_entity.id
_entity.type
_entity.pdbx_description
1 polymer ?
#
loop_
_entity_poly.entity_id
_entity_poly.type
_entity_poly.pdbx_seq_one_letter_code
_entity_poly.pdbx_strand_id
1 'polypeptide(L)'
;MKTKFTWAHWAQWFSLIAAIGLFLGVFPILAYRGRLDAFTSITAQGVIDVLKIMASWPVAVALIAFRFMSRFHDALNTYLSNIRLVKLPGGIQLESPQNPLAAESGTRDSLTLSAADLDRLKEGISELERAYNLSVDQKDAIKKRLDLISETANQWKFRYFNEFFVERTKFVLYWFSMAPPQSRASFHAHWARLNVDEQQRTIILNLLMQSGFVTEVGGVLRITQHGHSFLQFIGFIPPIPSTG
;
A
#
# COMPACT_ATOMS: atom_id res chain seq x y z
N MET A 1 -12.74 -28.52 -35.31
CA MET A 1 -13.22 -27.72 -34.16
C MET A 1 -12.73 -28.37 -32.88
N LYS A 2 -11.83 -27.73 -32.13
CA LYS A 2 -11.37 -28.19 -30.80
C LYS A 2 -12.10 -27.37 -29.75
N THR A 3 -13.07 -27.97 -29.06
CA THR A 3 -13.71 -27.34 -27.91
C THR A 3 -12.68 -27.21 -26.80
N LYS A 4 -12.33 -25.97 -26.42
CA LYS A 4 -11.45 -25.72 -25.29
C LYS A 4 -12.18 -26.14 -24.03
N PHE A 5 -11.69 -27.20 -23.42
CA PHE A 5 -12.14 -27.72 -22.14
C PHE A 5 -11.75 -26.72 -21.04
N THR A 6 -12.71 -25.98 -20.50
CA THR A 6 -12.44 -24.93 -19.49
C THR A 6 -12.62 -25.49 -18.08
N TRP A 7 -11.64 -25.22 -17.21
CA TRP A 7 -11.65 -25.60 -15.79
C TRP A 7 -12.89 -25.12 -15.02
N ALA A 8 -13.55 -24.07 -15.51
CA ALA A 8 -14.81 -23.55 -14.97
C ALA A 8 -15.93 -24.62 -14.93
N HIS A 9 -15.95 -25.55 -15.90
CA HIS A 9 -16.98 -26.58 -15.94
C HIS A 9 -16.76 -27.65 -14.85
N TRP A 10 -15.51 -27.96 -14.52
CA TRP A 10 -15.17 -28.90 -13.44
C TRP A 10 -15.45 -28.33 -12.05
N ALA A 11 -15.24 -27.03 -11.85
CA ALA A 11 -15.56 -26.38 -10.57
C ALA A 11 -17.06 -26.47 -10.23
N GLN A 12 -17.93 -26.34 -11.24
CA GLN A 12 -19.38 -26.52 -11.05
C GLN A 12 -19.73 -27.96 -10.67
N TRP A 13 -19.15 -28.96 -11.36
CA TRP A 13 -19.38 -30.38 -11.02
C TRP A 13 -18.86 -30.75 -9.63
N PHE A 14 -17.68 -30.26 -9.22
CA PHE A 14 -17.15 -30.50 -7.88
C PHE A 14 -18.01 -29.88 -6.78
N SER A 15 -18.56 -28.68 -7.00
CA SER A 15 -19.49 -28.08 -6.04
C SER A 15 -20.79 -28.87 -5.89
N LEU A 16 -21.30 -29.44 -6.99
CA LEU A 16 -22.49 -30.28 -6.99
C LEU A 16 -22.22 -31.61 -6.28
N ILE A 17 -21.08 -32.25 -6.55
CA ILE A 17 -20.66 -33.49 -5.91
C ILE A 17 -20.39 -33.28 -4.41
N ALA A 18 -19.77 -32.16 -4.02
CA ALA A 18 -19.55 -31.82 -2.62
C ALA A 18 -20.86 -31.55 -1.88
N ALA A 19 -21.81 -30.83 -2.49
CA ALA A 19 -23.14 -30.60 -1.92
C ALA A 19 -23.92 -31.91 -1.77
N ILE A 20 -23.91 -32.77 -2.78
CA ILE A 20 -24.53 -34.11 -2.73
C ILE A 20 -23.84 -34.99 -1.69
N GLY A 21 -22.51 -34.96 -1.60
CA GLY A 21 -21.74 -35.72 -0.61
C GLY A 21 -21.97 -35.26 0.83
N LEU A 22 -22.18 -33.96 1.04
CA LEU A 22 -22.53 -33.42 2.37
C LEU A 22 -23.97 -33.79 2.74
N PHE A 23 -24.88 -33.77 1.77
CA PHE A 23 -26.26 -34.24 1.93
C PHE A 23 -26.32 -35.75 2.19
N LEU A 24 -25.53 -36.55 1.48
CA LEU A 24 -25.48 -38.01 1.64
C LEU A 24 -24.62 -38.48 2.81
N GLY A 25 -23.70 -37.66 3.33
CA GLY A 25 -22.82 -38.02 4.44
C GLY A 25 -23.38 -37.62 5.81
N VAL A 26 -24.03 -36.46 5.91
CA VAL A 26 -24.59 -35.96 7.18
C VAL A 26 -25.94 -36.59 7.48
N PHE A 27 -26.74 -36.90 6.45
CA PHE A 27 -28.07 -37.48 6.60
C PHE A 27 -28.09 -38.90 7.20
N PRO A 28 -27.22 -39.86 6.79
CA PRO A 28 -27.18 -41.18 7.40
C PRO A 28 -26.56 -41.15 8.80
N ILE A 29 -25.60 -40.27 9.10
CA ILE A 29 -25.00 -40.18 10.45
C ILE A 29 -26.03 -39.66 11.48
N LEU A 30 -26.94 -38.77 11.06
CA LEU A 30 -28.08 -38.36 11.88
C LEU A 30 -29.17 -39.44 11.94
N ALA A 31 -29.40 -40.19 10.86
CA ALA A 31 -30.36 -41.29 10.84
C ALA A 31 -29.92 -42.53 11.65
N TYR A 32 -28.60 -42.74 11.82
CA TYR A 32 -28.07 -43.95 12.46
C TYR A 32 -28.09 -43.90 14.00
N ARG A 33 -28.34 -42.74 14.64
CA ARG A 33 -28.27 -42.61 16.10
C ARG A 33 -29.60 -42.77 16.85
N GLY A 34 -30.70 -43.11 16.16
CA GLY A 34 -31.89 -43.66 16.82
C GLY A 34 -33.21 -43.41 16.10
N ARG A 35 -33.92 -44.49 15.78
CA ARG A 35 -35.29 -44.59 15.23
C ARG A 35 -35.44 -44.29 13.73
N LEU A 36 -35.38 -45.35 12.94
CA LEU A 36 -35.89 -45.37 11.57
C LEU A 36 -37.43 -45.45 11.49
N ASP A 37 -38.13 -45.65 12.61
CA ASP A 37 -39.61 -45.64 12.65
C ASP A 37 -40.24 -44.23 12.68
N ALA A 38 -39.43 -43.16 12.76
CA ALA A 38 -39.91 -41.77 12.83
C ALA A 38 -39.98 -41.06 11.47
N PHE A 39 -39.52 -41.68 10.37
CA PHE A 39 -39.41 -41.02 9.06
C PHE A 39 -40.68 -41.07 8.20
N THR A 40 -41.73 -41.79 8.61
CA THR A 40 -43.03 -41.79 7.92
C THR A 40 -43.94 -40.63 8.33
N SER A 41 -43.56 -39.86 9.35
CA SER A 41 -44.19 -38.57 9.64
C SER A 41 -43.12 -37.50 9.69
N ILE A 42 -42.68 -37.02 8.53
CA ILE A 42 -42.15 -35.66 8.45
C ILE A 42 -43.28 -34.75 8.90
N THR A 43 -43.32 -34.44 10.19
CA THR A 43 -44.27 -33.50 10.74
C THR A 43 -43.94 -32.14 10.13
N ALA A 44 -44.97 -31.34 9.86
CA ALA A 44 -44.78 -29.98 9.33
C ALA A 44 -43.77 -29.17 10.17
N GLN A 45 -43.69 -29.47 11.47
CA GLN A 45 -42.73 -28.88 12.40
C GLN A 45 -41.26 -29.19 12.05
N GLY A 46 -40.95 -30.42 11.67
CA GLY A 46 -39.58 -30.81 11.30
C GLY A 46 -39.08 -30.09 10.04
N VAL A 47 -39.98 -29.85 9.07
CA VAL A 47 -39.65 -29.06 7.87
C VAL A 47 -39.36 -27.61 8.24
N ILE A 48 -40.16 -27.02 9.13
CA ILE A 48 -40.00 -25.63 9.59
C ILE A 48 -38.66 -25.44 10.30
N ASP A 49 -38.25 -26.40 11.14
CA ASP A 49 -37.00 -26.28 11.88
C ASP A 49 -35.76 -26.39 10.97
N VAL A 50 -35.80 -27.20 9.92
CA VAL A 50 -34.75 -27.22 8.88
C VAL A 50 -34.71 -25.90 8.10
N LEU A 51 -35.88 -25.34 7.77
CA LEU A 51 -35.99 -24.04 7.09
C LEU A 51 -35.42 -22.90 7.94
N LYS A 52 -35.63 -22.91 9.25
CA LYS A 52 -35.03 -21.95 10.20
C LYS A 52 -33.50 -22.05 10.25
N ILE A 53 -32.96 -23.27 10.18
CA ILE A 53 -31.51 -23.48 10.14
C ILE A 53 -30.94 -22.94 8.83
N MET A 54 -31.57 -23.22 7.68
CA MET A 54 -31.15 -22.67 6.39
C MET A 54 -31.28 -21.15 6.31
N ALA A 55 -32.28 -20.57 6.98
CA ALA A 55 -32.48 -19.13 7.09
C ALA A 55 -31.65 -18.45 8.21
N SER A 56 -30.80 -19.20 8.91
CA SER A 56 -29.99 -18.65 10.00
C SER A 56 -28.89 -17.71 9.45
N TRP A 57 -28.54 -16.71 10.26
CA TRP A 57 -27.49 -15.73 9.92
C TRP A 57 -26.15 -16.35 9.50
N PRO A 58 -25.62 -17.40 10.16
CA PRO A 58 -24.38 -18.05 9.73
C PRO A 58 -24.42 -18.64 8.32
N VAL A 59 -25.55 -19.22 7.91
CA VAL A 59 -25.74 -19.77 6.57
C VAL A 59 -25.77 -18.65 5.53
N ALA A 60 -26.45 -17.54 5.84
CA ALA A 60 -26.46 -16.36 4.99
C ALA A 60 -25.04 -15.77 4.79
N VAL A 61 -24.26 -15.62 5.88
CA VAL A 61 -22.87 -15.16 5.81
C VAL A 61 -22.00 -16.09 4.98
N ALA A 62 -22.15 -17.41 5.14
CA ALA A 62 -21.42 -18.40 4.36
C ALA A 62 -21.75 -18.30 2.86
N LEU A 63 -23.02 -18.11 2.50
CA LEU A 63 -23.44 -17.93 1.10
C LEU A 63 -22.89 -16.63 0.50
N ILE A 64 -22.89 -15.53 1.25
CA ILE A 64 -22.31 -14.25 0.83
C ILE A 64 -20.79 -14.38 0.61
N ALA A 65 -20.09 -14.96 1.59
CA ALA A 65 -18.65 -15.19 1.51
C ALA A 65 -18.29 -16.10 0.33
N PHE A 66 -19.07 -17.16 0.10
CA PHE A 66 -18.91 -18.05 -1.03
C PHE A 66 -19.11 -17.31 -2.36
N ARG A 67 -20.20 -16.53 -2.49
CA ARG A 67 -20.48 -15.72 -3.68
C ARG A 67 -19.37 -14.72 -3.97
N PHE A 68 -18.85 -14.08 -2.92
CA PHE A 68 -17.73 -13.15 -3.00
C PHE A 68 -16.45 -13.87 -3.47
N MET A 69 -16.08 -14.99 -2.83
CA MET A 69 -14.90 -15.77 -3.17
C MET A 69 -14.93 -16.27 -4.62
N SER A 70 -16.10 -16.74 -5.08
CA SER A 70 -16.27 -17.16 -6.48
C SER A 70 -16.07 -16.02 -7.47
N ARG A 71 -16.45 -14.78 -7.14
CA ARG A 71 -16.26 -13.61 -8.01
C ARG A 71 -14.82 -13.11 -8.00
N PHE A 72 -14.12 -13.23 -6.87
CA PHE A 72 -12.75 -12.76 -6.69
C PHE A 72 -11.68 -13.81 -7.02
N HIS A 73 -12.07 -15.02 -7.42
CA HIS A 73 -11.14 -16.10 -7.73
C HIS A 73 -10.12 -15.71 -8.81
N ASP A 74 -10.53 -15.01 -9.87
CA ASP A 74 -9.64 -14.58 -10.94
C ASP A 74 -8.63 -13.52 -10.48
N ALA A 75 -9.07 -12.58 -9.63
CA ALA A 75 -8.19 -11.57 -9.04
C ALA A 75 -7.19 -12.20 -8.07
N LEU A 76 -7.62 -13.18 -7.26
CA LEU A 76 -6.75 -13.93 -6.36
C LEU A 76 -5.73 -14.77 -7.14
N ASN A 77 -6.16 -15.42 -8.22
CA ASN A 77 -5.23 -16.17 -9.09
C ASN A 77 -4.22 -15.25 -9.76
N THR A 78 -4.64 -14.06 -10.21
CA THR A 78 -3.75 -13.05 -10.80
C THR A 78 -2.74 -12.54 -9.77
N TYR A 79 -3.19 -12.28 -8.54
CA TYR A 79 -2.32 -11.87 -7.44
C TYR A 79 -1.32 -12.98 -7.06
N LEU A 80 -1.80 -14.22 -6.91
CA LEU A 80 -0.96 -15.37 -6.58
C LEU A 80 0.01 -15.74 -7.72
N SER A 81 -0.37 -15.56 -8.98
CA SER A 81 0.53 -15.76 -10.12
C SER A 81 1.60 -14.68 -10.20
N ASN A 82 1.29 -13.45 -9.78
CA ASN A 82 2.28 -12.39 -9.71
C ASN A 82 3.25 -12.56 -8.53
N ILE A 83 2.85 -13.29 -7.48
CA ILE A 83 3.69 -13.58 -6.31
C ILE A 83 4.50 -14.88 -6.50
N ARG A 84 3.97 -15.85 -7.24
CA ARG A 84 4.70 -17.09 -7.55
C ARG A 84 5.64 -16.84 -8.75
N LEU A 85 6.94 -16.84 -8.45
CA LEU A 85 8.07 -17.09 -9.36
C LEU A 85 8.72 -15.89 -10.07
N VAL A 86 9.49 -15.10 -9.32
CA VAL A 86 10.88 -14.86 -9.74
C VAL A 86 11.70 -16.05 -9.24
N LYS A 87 11.65 -17.18 -9.95
CA LYS A 87 12.67 -18.23 -9.79
C LYS A 87 13.68 -18.04 -10.91
N LEU A 88 14.87 -17.57 -10.56
CA LEU A 88 16.01 -17.59 -11.46
C LEU A 88 16.40 -19.06 -11.73
N PRO A 89 16.82 -19.41 -12.97
CA PRO A 89 17.27 -20.75 -13.31
C PRO A 89 18.59 -21.02 -12.57
N GLY A 90 18.49 -21.75 -11.46
CA GLY A 90 19.62 -21.98 -10.54
C GLY A 90 19.23 -22.43 -9.12
N GLY A 91 17.94 -22.48 -8.78
CA GLY A 91 17.48 -23.06 -7.50
C GLY A 91 17.65 -22.15 -6.27
N ILE A 92 18.09 -20.91 -6.46
CA ILE A 92 18.19 -19.93 -5.37
C ILE A 92 16.79 -19.36 -5.10
N GLN A 93 16.24 -19.70 -3.93
CA GLN A 93 15.06 -19.02 -3.40
C GLN A 93 15.48 -17.62 -2.97
N LEU A 94 15.18 -16.61 -3.79
CA LEU A 94 15.13 -15.24 -3.29
C LEU A 94 13.88 -15.15 -2.43
N GLU A 95 14.05 -15.35 -1.12
CA GLU A 95 13.15 -14.76 -0.14
C GLU A 95 13.02 -13.30 -0.55
N SER A 96 11.82 -12.86 -0.95
CA SER A 96 11.57 -11.43 -1.11
C SER A 96 12.02 -10.79 0.20
N PRO A 97 13.03 -9.92 0.19
CA PRO A 97 13.44 -9.23 1.39
C PRO A 97 12.29 -8.29 1.73
N GLN A 98 11.32 -8.78 2.51
CA GLN A 98 10.54 -7.94 3.37
C GLN A 98 11.51 -7.44 4.45
N ASN A 99 12.32 -6.48 4.00
CA ASN A 99 12.85 -5.41 4.80
C ASN A 99 13.87 -5.80 5.91
N PRO A 100 15.16 -5.97 5.59
CA PRO A 100 16.23 -5.85 6.58
C PRO A 100 16.45 -4.38 7.04
N LEU A 101 15.45 -3.49 6.94
CA LEU A 101 15.54 -2.13 7.49
C LEU A 101 15.46 -2.09 9.03
N ALA A 102 15.08 -3.19 9.69
CA ALA A 102 15.01 -3.25 11.16
C ALA A 102 16.31 -3.68 11.86
N ALA A 103 17.24 -4.35 11.16
CA ALA A 103 18.48 -4.88 11.76
C ALA A 103 19.72 -4.02 11.49
N GLU A 104 19.69 -3.12 10.50
CA GLU A 104 20.74 -2.12 10.27
C GLU A 104 20.28 -0.76 10.77
N SER A 105 20.34 -0.59 12.09
CA SER A 105 20.39 0.70 12.78
C SER A 105 21.84 1.15 13.02
N GLY A 106 22.77 0.70 12.17
CA GLY A 106 24.07 1.32 12.00
C GLY A 106 23.95 2.46 11.00
N THR A 107 24.02 3.69 11.51
CA THR A 107 24.40 4.92 10.79
C THR A 107 23.99 4.95 9.31
N ARG A 108 22.69 4.99 9.03
CA ARG A 108 22.22 5.51 7.74
C ARG A 108 22.49 7.01 7.76
N ASP A 109 23.70 7.38 7.33
CA ASP A 109 23.91 8.63 6.65
C ASP A 109 22.78 8.76 5.62
N SER A 110 22.07 9.86 5.70
CA SER A 110 21.05 10.26 4.75
C SER A 110 21.49 9.88 3.33
N LEU A 111 20.56 9.35 2.52
CA LEU A 111 20.70 9.23 1.06
C LEU A 111 20.77 10.63 0.41
N THR A 112 21.63 11.51 0.92
CA THR A 112 22.16 12.63 0.20
C THR A 112 23.06 12.02 -0.86
N LEU A 113 22.57 11.97 -2.11
CA LEU A 113 23.42 11.75 -3.28
C LEU A 113 24.68 12.58 -3.08
N SER A 114 25.82 11.90 -2.92
CA SER A 114 27.11 12.57 -2.75
C SER A 114 27.32 13.49 -3.95
N ALA A 115 28.01 14.61 -3.76
CA ALA A 115 28.41 15.46 -4.88
C ALA A 115 29.11 14.64 -5.99
N ALA A 116 29.86 13.61 -5.60
CA ALA A 116 30.49 12.66 -6.50
C ALA A 116 29.49 11.79 -7.29
N ASP A 117 28.36 11.41 -6.71
CA ASP A 117 27.33 10.63 -7.40
C ASP A 117 26.55 11.50 -8.39
N LEU A 118 26.31 12.76 -8.04
CA LEU A 118 25.73 13.76 -8.93
C LEU A 118 26.63 14.06 -10.13
N ASP A 119 27.94 14.14 -9.92
CA ASP A 119 28.91 14.35 -10.99
C ASP A 119 29.02 13.12 -11.90
N ARG A 120 29.00 11.91 -11.35
CA ARG A 120 28.91 10.66 -12.15
C ARG A 120 27.63 10.58 -12.98
N LEU A 121 26.50 11.04 -12.43
CA LEU A 121 25.23 11.06 -13.16
C LEU A 121 25.26 12.07 -14.31
N LYS A 122 25.84 13.25 -14.10
CA LYS A 122 26.05 14.26 -15.15
C LYS A 122 26.98 13.76 -16.25
N GLU A 123 28.02 13.03 -15.87
CA GLU A 123 28.99 12.45 -16.80
C GLU A 123 28.32 11.35 -17.66
N GLY A 124 27.54 10.45 -17.04
CA GLY A 124 26.75 9.44 -17.76
C GLY A 124 25.69 10.04 -18.70
N ILE A 125 25.05 11.15 -18.31
CA ILE A 125 24.14 11.90 -19.21
C ILE A 125 24.93 12.51 -20.38
N SER A 126 26.09 13.10 -20.12
CA SER A 126 26.93 13.71 -21.16
C SER A 126 27.47 12.66 -22.14
N GLU A 127 27.78 11.46 -21.67
CA GLU A 127 28.20 10.33 -22.50
C GLU A 127 27.04 9.80 -23.37
N LEU A 128 25.83 9.67 -22.80
CA LEU A 128 24.61 9.35 -23.55
C LEU A 128 24.29 10.40 -24.62
N GLU A 129 24.47 11.68 -24.30
CA GLU A 129 24.28 12.77 -25.27
C GLU A 129 25.24 12.67 -26.46
N ARG A 130 26.51 12.33 -26.22
CA ARG A 130 27.51 12.12 -27.29
C ARG A 130 27.25 10.84 -28.08
N ALA A 131 26.87 9.76 -27.40
CA ALA A 131 26.66 8.45 -28.03
C ALA A 131 25.47 8.46 -29.00
N TYR A 132 24.44 9.27 -28.73
CA TYR A 132 23.19 9.25 -29.49
C TYR A 132 23.00 10.42 -30.47
N ASN A 133 23.92 11.40 -30.54
CA ASN A 133 23.80 12.60 -31.39
C ASN A 133 22.38 13.21 -31.40
N LEU A 134 21.78 13.31 -30.20
CA LEU A 134 20.38 13.75 -30.05
C LEU A 134 20.20 15.15 -30.63
N SER A 135 19.19 15.32 -31.48
CA SER A 135 18.80 16.66 -31.94
C SER A 135 18.32 17.51 -30.75
N VAL A 136 18.37 18.84 -30.90
CA VAL A 136 17.86 19.77 -29.87
C VAL A 136 16.41 19.44 -29.50
N ASP A 137 15.57 19.12 -30.50
CA ASP A 137 14.18 18.72 -30.28
C ASP A 137 14.04 17.44 -29.45
N GLN A 138 14.94 16.47 -29.63
CA GLN A 138 14.93 15.22 -28.86
C GLN A 138 15.36 15.47 -27.41
N LYS A 139 16.33 16.36 -27.18
CA LYS A 139 16.75 16.75 -25.82
C LYS A 139 15.61 17.42 -25.06
N ASP A 140 14.90 18.35 -25.71
CA ASP A 140 13.74 19.02 -25.11
C ASP A 140 12.59 18.04 -24.83
N ALA A 141 12.34 17.08 -25.73
CA ALA A 141 11.34 16.03 -25.52
C ALA A 141 11.71 15.11 -24.34
N ILE A 142 12.98 14.73 -24.19
CA ILE A 142 13.45 13.91 -23.07
C ILE A 142 13.34 14.68 -21.76
N LYS A 143 13.78 15.95 -21.74
CA LYS A 143 13.68 16.81 -20.56
C LYS A 143 12.23 16.94 -20.10
N LYS A 144 11.31 17.25 -21.01
CA LYS A 144 9.87 17.33 -20.71
C LYS A 144 9.31 16.02 -20.15
N ARG A 145 9.78 14.87 -20.67
CA ARG A 145 9.36 13.55 -20.15
C ARG A 145 9.94 13.27 -18.77
N LEU A 146 11.18 13.66 -18.51
CA LEU A 146 11.82 13.52 -17.20
C LEU A 146 11.14 14.39 -16.16
N ASP A 147 10.80 15.63 -16.51
CA ASP A 147 10.05 16.55 -15.66
C ASP A 147 8.68 15.94 -15.29
N LEU A 148 7.95 15.41 -16.27
CA LEU A 148 6.67 14.71 -16.03
C LEU A 148 6.81 13.49 -15.09
N ILE A 149 7.86 12.68 -15.28
CA ILE A 149 8.14 11.52 -14.41
C ILE A 149 8.46 11.99 -12.99
N SER A 150 9.27 13.04 -12.85
CA SER A 150 9.64 13.64 -11.56
C SER A 150 8.41 14.19 -10.84
N GLU A 151 7.54 14.93 -11.53
CA GLU A 151 6.28 15.43 -10.99
C GLU A 151 5.37 14.29 -10.52
N THR A 152 5.23 13.25 -11.35
CA THR A 152 4.42 12.06 -11.01
C THR A 152 4.98 11.34 -9.78
N ALA A 153 6.30 11.16 -9.72
CA ALA A 153 6.98 10.55 -8.57
C ALA A 153 6.76 11.37 -7.29
N ASN A 154 6.86 12.70 -7.38
CA ASN A 154 6.59 13.60 -6.27
C ASN A 154 5.14 13.51 -5.79
N GLN A 155 4.16 13.41 -6.71
CA GLN A 155 2.76 13.22 -6.33
C GLN A 155 2.54 11.92 -5.56
N TRP A 156 3.14 10.80 -5.98
CA TRP A 156 3.07 9.54 -5.25
C TRP A 156 3.74 9.63 -3.87
N LYS A 157 4.90 10.29 -3.80
CA LYS A 157 5.58 10.57 -2.54
C LYS A 157 4.68 11.37 -1.59
N PHE A 158 4.01 12.41 -2.09
CA PHE A 158 3.08 13.20 -1.29
C PHE A 158 1.85 12.42 -0.86
N ARG A 159 1.27 11.55 -1.71
CA ARG A 159 0.19 10.64 -1.30
C ARG A 159 0.63 9.74 -0.15
N TYR A 160 1.81 9.14 -0.27
CA TYR A 160 2.38 8.31 0.80
C TYR A 160 2.52 9.08 2.12
N PHE A 161 3.10 10.27 2.11
CA PHE A 161 3.24 11.07 3.32
C PHE A 161 1.91 11.61 3.87
N ASN A 162 0.91 11.87 3.03
CA ASN A 162 -0.41 12.27 3.51
C ASN A 162 -1.09 11.16 4.31
N GLU A 163 -0.92 9.91 3.91
CA GLU A 163 -1.44 8.73 4.63
C GLU A 163 -0.59 8.40 5.87
N PHE A 164 0.73 8.56 5.79
CA PHE A 164 1.63 8.16 6.88
C PHE A 164 1.79 9.22 7.97
N PHE A 165 1.72 10.51 7.63
CA PHE A 165 1.80 11.57 8.62
C PHE A 165 0.49 11.66 9.41
N VAL A 166 0.61 11.50 10.72
CA VAL A 166 -0.46 11.86 11.64
C VAL A 166 -0.75 13.37 11.55
N GLU A 167 -1.99 13.76 11.83
CA GLU A 167 -2.44 15.16 11.74
C GLU A 167 -1.52 16.13 12.49
N ARG A 168 -1.01 15.75 13.66
CA ARG A 168 -0.07 16.57 14.43
C ARG A 168 1.22 16.87 13.67
N THR A 169 1.76 15.92 12.91
CA THR A 169 2.95 16.13 12.07
C THR A 169 2.66 17.12 10.93
N LYS A 170 1.47 17.02 10.30
CA LYS A 170 1.02 17.97 9.27
C LYS A 170 0.88 19.38 9.84
N PHE A 171 0.30 19.52 11.03
CA PHE A 171 0.20 20.81 11.73
C PHE A 171 1.56 21.40 12.10
N VAL A 172 2.51 20.57 12.53
CA VAL A 172 3.88 21.04 12.80
C VAL A 172 4.54 21.56 11.53
N LEU A 173 4.41 20.83 10.42
CA LEU A 173 4.94 21.27 9.14
C LEU A 173 4.26 22.55 8.63
N TYR A 174 2.94 22.66 8.78
CA TYR A 174 2.19 23.88 8.48
C TYR A 174 2.67 25.06 9.32
N TRP A 175 2.89 24.85 10.61
CA TRP A 175 3.43 25.88 11.48
C TRP A 175 4.82 26.35 11.04
N PHE A 176 5.70 25.45 10.58
CA PHE A 176 6.99 25.85 9.98
C PHE A 176 6.83 26.71 8.72
N SER A 177 5.71 26.60 7.99
CA SER A 177 5.44 27.47 6.83
C SER A 177 5.08 28.90 7.19
N MET A 178 4.59 29.14 8.42
CA MET A 178 4.17 30.45 8.91
C MET A 178 5.17 31.07 9.90
N ALA A 179 5.89 30.22 10.63
CA ALA A 179 6.81 30.66 11.66
C ALA A 179 8.11 31.21 11.04
N PRO A 180 8.72 32.24 11.66
CA PRO A 180 10.05 32.67 11.26
C PRO A 180 11.07 31.53 11.50
N PRO A 181 12.21 31.56 10.79
CA PRO A 181 13.32 30.65 11.04
C PRO A 181 13.71 30.66 12.53
N GLN A 182 13.83 29.48 13.14
CA GLN A 182 13.99 29.36 14.58
C GLN A 182 14.88 28.18 15.00
N SER A 183 15.41 28.23 16.22
CA SER A 183 16.24 27.13 16.74
C SER A 183 15.42 25.91 17.16
N ARG A 184 16.07 24.75 17.32
CA ARG A 184 15.45 23.56 17.92
C ARG A 184 14.86 23.84 19.31
N ALA A 185 15.58 24.61 20.14
CA ALA A 185 15.11 24.98 21.48
C ALA A 185 13.81 25.81 21.41
N SER A 186 13.74 26.78 20.49
CA SER A 186 12.53 27.58 20.24
C SER A 186 11.36 26.71 19.80
N PHE A 187 11.61 25.74 18.91
CA PHE A 187 10.62 24.75 18.49
C PHE A 187 10.07 23.95 19.68
N HIS A 188 10.93 23.35 20.51
CA HIS A 188 10.47 22.56 21.65
C HIS A 188 9.73 23.43 22.67
N ALA A 189 10.20 24.65 22.94
CA ALA A 189 9.55 25.58 23.85
C ALA A 189 8.15 26.00 23.35
N HIS A 190 7.97 26.22 22.04
CA HIS A 190 6.67 26.55 21.46
C HIS A 190 5.69 25.39 21.64
N TRP A 191 6.08 24.19 21.20
CA TRP A 191 5.21 23.01 21.21
C TRP A 191 4.99 22.40 22.61
N ALA A 192 5.88 22.66 23.57
CA ALA A 192 5.65 22.30 24.97
C ALA A 192 4.42 23.02 25.56
N ARG A 193 4.12 24.26 25.12
CA ARG A 193 2.93 25.01 25.57
C ARG A 193 1.61 24.38 25.14
N LEU A 194 1.64 23.52 24.12
CA LEU A 194 0.49 22.79 23.60
C LEU A 194 0.37 21.37 24.19
N ASN A 195 1.06 21.10 25.31
CA ASN A 195 1.06 19.80 26.01
C ASN A 195 1.46 18.61 25.12
N VAL A 196 2.31 18.83 24.11
CA VAL A 196 2.91 17.74 23.33
C VAL A 196 4.04 17.14 24.15
N ASP A 197 4.13 15.83 24.26
CA ASP A 197 5.23 15.16 24.95
C ASP A 197 6.60 15.44 24.28
N GLU A 198 7.67 15.51 25.06
CA GLU A 198 9.00 15.86 24.55
C GLU A 198 9.55 14.86 23.55
N GLN A 199 9.36 13.57 23.81
CA GLN A 199 9.79 12.51 22.92
C GLN A 199 9.02 12.60 21.60
N GLN A 200 7.71 12.85 21.66
CA GLN A 200 6.89 13.07 20.47
C GLN A 200 7.35 14.28 19.64
N ARG A 201 7.63 15.42 20.27
CA ARG A 201 8.15 16.61 19.58
C ARG A 201 9.45 16.29 18.82
N THR A 202 10.34 15.56 19.46
CA THR A 202 11.65 15.15 18.89
C THR A 202 11.46 14.19 17.72
N ILE A 203 10.58 13.19 17.85
CA ILE A 203 10.27 12.24 16.78
C ILE A 203 9.68 12.97 15.56
N ILE A 204 8.72 13.89 15.78
CA ILE A 204 8.11 14.66 14.69
C ILE A 204 9.16 15.51 13.98
N LEU A 205 9.98 16.24 14.72
CA LEU A 205 11.01 17.09 14.12
C LEU A 205 12.02 16.26 13.32
N ASN A 206 12.54 15.18 13.89
CA ASN A 206 13.49 14.30 13.22
C ASN A 206 12.88 13.68 11.95
N LEU A 207 11.62 13.24 12.02
CA LEU A 207 10.91 12.71 10.85
C LEU A 207 10.80 13.75 9.73
N LEU A 208 10.42 14.99 10.06
CA LEU A 208 10.32 16.09 9.08
C LEU A 208 11.68 16.46 8.48
N MET A 209 12.75 16.37 9.27
CA MET A 209 14.12 16.61 8.80
C MET A 209 14.61 15.48 7.89
N GLN A 210 14.44 14.22 8.31
CA GLN A 210 14.87 13.04 7.54
C GLN A 210 14.13 12.90 6.21
N SER A 211 12.86 13.31 6.16
CA SER A 211 12.05 13.32 4.93
C SER A 211 12.31 14.53 4.03
N GLY A 212 13.15 15.48 4.47
CA GLY A 212 13.54 16.66 3.72
C GLY A 212 12.47 17.76 3.64
N PHE A 213 11.46 17.73 4.51
CA PHE A 213 10.44 18.79 4.59
C PHE A 213 10.89 19.99 5.42
N VAL A 214 11.79 19.76 6.38
CA VAL A 214 12.47 20.78 7.18
C VAL A 214 13.97 20.58 7.05
N THR A 215 14.74 21.67 7.01
CA THR A 215 16.20 21.64 7.01
C THR A 215 16.73 22.51 8.13
N GLU A 216 17.95 22.21 8.60
CA GLU A 216 18.66 22.98 9.60
C GLU A 216 19.94 23.55 9.01
N VAL A 217 20.01 24.89 8.91
CA VAL A 217 21.18 25.60 8.37
C VAL A 217 21.66 26.57 9.43
N GLY A 218 22.87 26.37 9.94
CA GLY A 218 23.46 27.21 10.99
C GLY A 218 22.69 27.16 12.32
N GLY A 219 22.11 25.99 12.68
CA GLY A 219 21.30 25.82 13.90
C GLY A 219 19.90 26.41 13.82
N VAL A 220 19.48 26.85 12.62
CA VAL A 220 18.17 27.43 12.38
C VAL A 220 17.35 26.50 11.49
N LEU A 221 16.18 26.10 12.00
CA LEU A 221 15.19 25.28 11.32
C LEU A 221 14.39 26.13 10.33
N ARG A 222 14.25 25.61 9.11
CA ARG A 222 13.48 26.23 8.01
C ARG A 222 12.71 25.15 7.26
N ILE A 223 11.50 25.47 6.83
CA ILE A 223 10.78 24.63 5.87
C ILE A 223 11.51 24.66 4.52
N THR A 224 11.54 23.53 3.83
CA THR A 224 12.13 23.43 2.49
C THR A 224 11.08 23.71 1.41
N GLN A 225 11.51 23.91 0.16
CA GLN A 225 10.59 23.97 -0.98
C GLN A 225 9.73 22.70 -1.08
N HIS A 226 10.31 21.54 -0.75
CA HIS A 226 9.59 20.27 -0.72
C HIS A 226 8.46 20.27 0.32
N GLY A 227 8.71 20.85 1.50
CA GLY A 227 7.70 21.08 2.55
C GLY A 227 6.55 21.95 2.06
N HIS A 228 6.86 23.05 1.38
CA HIS A 228 5.82 23.92 0.80
C HIS A 228 4.99 23.21 -0.27
N SER A 229 5.63 22.50 -1.22
CA SER A 229 4.91 21.77 -2.26
C SER A 229 4.00 20.68 -1.68
N PHE A 230 4.41 20.01 -0.59
CA PHE A 230 3.55 19.06 0.11
C PHE A 230 2.34 19.73 0.77
N LEU A 231 2.54 20.88 1.44
CA LEU A 231 1.43 21.63 2.05
C LEU A 231 0.44 22.15 1.01
N GLN A 232 0.91 22.54 -0.18
CA GLN A 232 0.05 22.88 -1.32
C GLN A 232 -0.76 21.68 -1.79
N PHE A 233 -0.10 20.52 -1.93
CA PHE A 233 -0.74 19.28 -2.37
C PHE A 233 -1.89 18.86 -1.45
N ILE A 234 -1.75 19.00 -0.13
CA ILE A 234 -2.82 18.68 0.84
C ILE A 234 -3.84 19.82 1.03
N GLY A 235 -3.64 20.97 0.37
CA GLY A 235 -4.57 22.11 0.43
C GLY A 235 -4.46 22.98 1.69
N PHE A 236 -3.33 22.95 2.41
CA PHE A 236 -3.12 23.76 3.61
C PHE A 236 -2.65 25.19 3.30
N ILE A 237 -2.01 25.39 2.14
CA ILE A 237 -1.56 26.70 1.66
C ILE A 237 -1.94 26.87 0.17
N PRO A 238 -2.20 28.11 -0.28
CA PRO A 238 -2.48 28.37 -1.69
C PRO A 238 -1.27 28.04 -2.57
N PRO A 239 -1.49 27.71 -3.86
CA PRO A 239 -0.40 27.48 -4.80
C PRO A 239 0.44 28.76 -4.94
N ILE A 240 1.76 28.63 -4.78
CA ILE A 240 2.69 29.72 -5.04
C ILE A 240 2.73 29.91 -6.57
N PRO A 241 2.49 31.11 -7.10
CA PRO A 241 2.61 31.35 -8.53
C PRO A 241 4.03 31.01 -8.97
N SER A 242 4.17 30.18 -10.00
CA SER A 242 5.47 29.87 -10.58
C SER A 242 6.05 31.15 -11.15
N THR A 243 7.08 31.71 -10.50
CA THR A 243 7.91 32.75 -11.09
C THR A 243 8.68 32.09 -12.23
N GLY A 244 8.14 32.22 -13.44
CA GLY A 244 8.77 31.79 -14.68
C GLY A 244 9.96 32.65 -15.05
#